data_AF-A0A1F6DTG7-F1
#
_entry.id   AF-A0A1F6DTG7-F1
#
_cell.length_a   1.000
_cell.length_b   1.000
_cell.length_c   1.000
_cell.angle_alpha   90.00
_cell.angle_beta   90.00
_cell.angle_gamma   90.00
#
_symmetry.space_group_name_H-M   'P 1'
#
loop_
_entity.id
_entity.type
_entity.pdbx_description
1 polymer ?
#
loop_
_entity_poly.entity_id
_entity_poly.type
_entity_poly.pdbx_seq_one_letter_code
_entity_poly.pdbx_strand_id
1 'polypeptide(L)'
;MENIQDIWLKIKGWGEDFVHEWGLILIVFLVALGSFGLGRLSSIEEARPPVVVKEAPIQAQARSMVLGGLLVAAKTGSVYYYPWCTGVSRISAANKIWFESESTARRAGYMPAKNCKGLAPQ
;
A
#
# COMPACT_ATOMS: atom_id res chain seq x y z
N MET A 1 -45.88 -5.70 43.42
CA MET A 1 -45.37 -5.67 42.04
C MET A 1 -45.42 -4.21 41.62
N GLU A 2 -44.30 -3.51 41.63
CA GLU A 2 -44.25 -2.10 41.24
C GLU A 2 -44.52 -1.99 39.73
N ASN A 3 -45.42 -1.08 39.36
CA ASN A 3 -45.85 -0.87 37.98
C ASN A 3 -44.70 -0.18 37.21
N ILE A 4 -44.46 -0.62 35.98
CA ILE A 4 -43.37 -0.11 35.12
C ILE A 4 -43.51 1.41 34.91
N GLN A 5 -44.73 1.93 34.93
CA GLN A 5 -45.00 3.37 34.80
C GLN A 5 -44.51 4.18 36.02
N ASP A 6 -44.61 3.62 37.22
CA ASP A 6 -44.18 4.29 38.46
C ASP A 6 -42.65 4.35 38.53
N ILE A 7 -41.97 3.28 38.07
CA ILE A 7 -40.51 3.22 37.98
C ILE A 7 -39.98 4.27 36.99
N TRP A 8 -40.66 4.43 35.85
CA TRP A 8 -40.26 5.41 34.83
C TRP A 8 -40.41 6.85 35.31
N LEU A 9 -41.52 7.17 35.99
CA LEU A 9 -41.76 8.48 36.61
C LEU A 9 -40.71 8.79 37.69
N LYS A 10 -40.33 7.78 38.48
CA LYS A 10 -39.30 7.93 39.52
C LYS A 10 -37.90 8.17 38.94
N ILE A 11 -37.55 7.48 37.86
CA ILE A 11 -36.28 7.70 37.14
C ILE A 11 -36.25 9.10 36.50
N LYS A 12 -37.36 9.55 35.91
CA LYS A 12 -37.45 10.85 35.26
C LYS A 12 -37.32 12.01 36.26
N GLY A 13 -38.03 11.92 37.40
CA GLY A 13 -37.92 12.91 38.46
C GLY A 13 -36.50 12.98 39.06
N TRP A 14 -35.89 11.81 39.31
CA TRP A 14 -34.52 11.76 39.82
C TRP A 14 -33.50 12.33 38.84
N GLY A 15 -33.72 12.14 37.53
CA GLY A 15 -32.89 12.73 36.48
C GLY A 15 -32.97 14.26 36.42
N GLU A 16 -34.17 14.84 36.57
CA GLU A 16 -34.35 16.30 36.56
C GLU A 16 -33.72 16.97 37.79
N ASP A 17 -33.89 16.39 38.99
CA ASP A 17 -33.30 16.92 40.22
C ASP A 17 -31.76 16.82 40.18
N PHE A 18 -31.24 15.68 39.71
CA PHE A 18 -29.79 15.47 39.56
C PHE A 18 -29.17 16.42 38.52
N VAL A 19 -29.87 16.67 37.41
CA VAL A 19 -29.40 17.63 36.39
C VAL A 19 -29.47 19.07 36.90
N HIS A 20 -30.45 19.43 37.72
CA HIS A 20 -30.55 20.77 38.28
C HIS A 20 -29.43 21.08 39.29
N GLU A 21 -29.08 20.13 40.17
CA GLU A 21 -28.00 20.31 41.16
C GLU A 21 -26.59 20.06 40.59
N TRP A 22 -26.42 19.01 39.79
CA TRP A 22 -25.10 18.53 39.35
C TRP A 22 -24.83 18.73 37.86
N GLY A 23 -25.81 19.22 37.09
CA GLY A 23 -25.70 19.34 35.63
C GLY A 23 -24.53 20.20 35.19
N LEU A 24 -24.25 21.32 35.86
CA LEU A 24 -23.09 22.17 35.54
C LEU A 24 -21.76 21.44 35.77
N ILE A 25 -21.64 20.73 36.89
CA ILE A 25 -20.43 19.95 37.22
C ILE A 25 -20.23 18.82 36.21
N LEU A 26 -21.31 18.11 35.86
CA LEU A 26 -21.29 17.03 34.87
C LEU A 26 -20.89 17.55 33.47
N ILE A 27 -21.43 18.71 33.06
CA ILE A 27 -21.08 19.34 31.78
C ILE A 27 -19.60 19.74 31.77
N VAL A 28 -19.11 20.40 32.83
CA VAL A 28 -17.69 20.80 32.92
C VAL A 28 -16.78 19.56 32.89
N PHE A 29 -17.16 18.48 33.58
CA PHE A 29 -16.44 17.22 33.57
C PHE A 29 -16.41 16.56 32.18
N LEU A 30 -17.56 16.52 31.49
CA LEU A 30 -17.65 16.00 30.12
C LEU A 30 -16.82 16.82 29.13
N VAL A 31 -16.83 18.14 29.25
CA VAL A 31 -15.99 19.03 28.44
C VAL A 31 -14.51 18.78 28.73
N ALA A 32 -14.13 18.63 30.00
CA ALA A 32 -12.74 18.35 30.38
C ALA A 32 -12.25 17.00 29.81
N LEU A 33 -13.05 15.93 29.94
CA LEU A 33 -12.74 14.62 29.37
C LEU A 33 -12.69 14.66 27.83
N GLY A 34 -13.61 15.38 27.20
CA GLY A 34 -13.63 15.56 25.75
C GLY A 34 -12.38 16.27 25.24
N SER A 35 -12.02 17.40 25.84
CA SER A 35 -10.81 18.15 25.48
C SER A 35 -9.53 17.35 25.75
N PHE A 36 -9.47 16.62 26.87
CA PHE A 36 -8.32 15.76 27.19
C PHE A 36 -8.18 14.58 26.20
N GLY A 37 -9.28 13.92 25.87
CA GLY A 37 -9.31 12.83 24.89
C GLY A 37 -8.88 13.31 23.50
N LEU A 38 -9.38 14.46 23.04
CA LEU A 38 -8.98 15.08 21.78
C LEU A 38 -7.50 15.50 21.78
N GLY A 39 -6.99 16.06 22.88
CA GLY A 39 -5.58 16.41 23.02
C GLY A 39 -4.64 15.20 22.93
N ARG A 40 -5.02 14.07 23.54
CA ARG A 40 -4.28 12.80 23.42
C ARG A 40 -4.27 12.27 21.99
N LEU A 41 -5.35 12.44 21.24
CA LEU A 41 -5.45 12.02 19.84
C LEU A 41 -4.60 12.91 18.92
N SER A 42 -4.58 14.22 19.18
CA SER A 42 -3.72 15.17 18.43
C SER A 42 -2.23 14.87 18.58
N SER A 43 -1.80 14.41 19.75
CA SER A 43 -0.38 14.06 20.01
C SER A 43 0.08 12.80 19.27
N ILE A 44 -0.83 11.89 18.90
CA ILE A 44 -0.52 10.69 18.11
C ILE A 44 -0.18 11.02 16.64
N GLU A 45 -0.66 12.15 16.12
CA GLU A 45 -0.42 12.59 14.74
C GLU A 45 1.01 13.16 14.54
N GLU A 46 1.63 13.72 15.58
CA GLU A 46 3.00 14.26 15.54
C GLU A 46 4.09 13.18 15.47
N ALA A 47 3.73 11.91 15.70
CA ALA A 47 4.64 10.79 15.56
C ALA A 47 4.86 10.35 14.10
N ARG A 48 4.57 11.21 13.10
CA ARG A 48 5.11 11.04 11.75
C ARG A 48 6.59 11.42 11.83
N PRO A 49 7.53 10.47 11.91
CA PRO A 49 8.95 10.82 11.97
C PRO A 49 9.24 11.72 10.77
N PRO A 50 9.99 12.83 10.96
CA PRO A 50 10.46 13.61 9.82
C PRO A 50 11.12 12.60 8.88
N VAL A 51 10.74 12.65 7.60
CA VAL A 51 11.40 11.88 6.55
C VAL A 51 12.83 12.43 6.46
N VAL A 52 13.69 11.97 7.37
CA VAL A 52 15.11 12.15 7.29
C VAL A 52 15.52 11.28 6.13
N VAL A 53 15.66 11.90 4.98
CA VAL A 53 16.35 11.32 3.83
C VAL A 53 17.76 11.04 4.32
N LYS A 54 17.97 9.85 4.91
CA LYS A 54 19.31 9.29 4.96
C LYS A 54 19.69 9.16 3.50
N GLU A 55 20.67 9.96 3.09
CA GLU A 55 21.50 9.58 1.97
C GLU A 55 21.98 8.18 2.29
N ALA A 56 21.31 7.17 1.72
CA ALA A 56 21.92 5.86 1.62
C ALA A 56 23.29 6.17 1.02
N PRO A 57 24.40 5.68 1.60
CA PRO A 57 25.62 5.68 0.83
C PRO A 57 25.21 5.06 -0.48
N ILE A 58 25.34 5.83 -1.56
CA ILE A 58 25.40 5.27 -2.88
C ILE A 58 26.71 4.47 -2.81
N GLN A 59 26.65 3.29 -2.18
CA GLN A 59 27.36 2.17 -2.69
C GLN A 59 26.83 2.09 -4.10
N ALA A 60 27.58 2.73 -4.98
CA ALA A 60 27.65 2.36 -6.36
C ALA A 60 28.17 0.92 -6.42
N GLN A 61 27.43 -0.04 -5.83
CA GLN A 61 26.90 -1.04 -6.73
C GLN A 61 26.14 -0.22 -7.75
N ALA A 62 26.84 0.09 -8.85
CA ALA A 62 26.22 -0.08 -10.12
C ALA A 62 25.46 -1.42 -10.02
N ARG A 63 24.16 -1.37 -9.67
CA ARG A 63 23.21 -2.09 -10.48
C ARG A 63 23.50 -1.50 -11.84
N SER A 64 24.43 -2.14 -12.55
CA SER A 64 24.34 -2.23 -13.98
C SER A 64 22.89 -2.63 -14.17
N MET A 65 22.06 -1.64 -14.51
CA MET A 65 20.94 -1.93 -15.36
C MET A 65 21.63 -2.51 -16.57
N VAL A 66 21.79 -3.83 -16.56
CA VAL A 66 22.25 -4.54 -17.74
C VAL A 66 21.14 -4.21 -18.72
N LEU A 67 21.40 -3.27 -19.61
CA LEU A 67 20.64 -3.10 -20.84
C LEU A 67 20.92 -4.38 -21.64
N GLY A 68 20.20 -5.44 -21.26
CA GLY A 68 20.55 -6.85 -21.49
C GLY A 68 20.06 -7.78 -20.36
N GLY A 69 19.27 -7.27 -19.42
CA GLY A 69 18.56 -8.05 -18.42
C GLY A 69 17.65 -9.08 -19.09
N LEU A 70 17.99 -10.34 -18.85
CA LEU A 70 17.30 -11.58 -19.18
C LEU A 70 16.23 -11.45 -20.29
N LEU A 71 16.59 -11.78 -21.52
CA LEU A 71 15.66 -11.84 -22.64
C LEU A 71 14.68 -12.99 -22.43
N VAL A 72 13.39 -12.72 -22.61
CA VAL A 72 12.32 -13.71 -22.46
C VAL A 72 11.94 -14.25 -23.82
N ALA A 73 11.93 -15.57 -23.98
CA ALA A 73 11.26 -16.22 -25.09
C ALA A 73 10.18 -17.17 -24.59
N ALA A 74 9.26 -17.55 -25.48
CA ALA A 74 8.32 -18.63 -25.22
C ALA A 74 8.96 -19.97 -25.63
N LYS A 75 8.77 -21.04 -24.83
CA LYS A 75 9.14 -22.42 -25.20
C LYS A 75 8.57 -22.84 -26.55
N THR A 76 7.33 -22.43 -26.82
CA THR A 76 6.60 -22.70 -28.06
C THR A 76 6.81 -21.64 -29.15
N GLY A 77 7.52 -20.55 -28.84
CA GLY A 77 7.75 -19.46 -29.77
C GLY A 77 9.09 -19.59 -30.48
N SER A 78 9.29 -18.73 -31.47
CA SER A 78 10.57 -18.57 -32.18
C SER A 78 11.17 -17.18 -31.96
N VAL A 79 10.59 -16.38 -31.07
CA VAL A 79 10.92 -14.96 -30.89
C VAL A 79 11.24 -14.67 -29.43
N TYR A 80 12.28 -13.86 -29.20
CA TYR A 80 12.65 -13.37 -27.87
C TYR A 80 12.33 -11.88 -27.72
N TYR A 81 12.10 -11.45 -26.47
CA TYR A 81 11.61 -10.13 -26.08
C TYR A 81 12.36 -9.62 -24.85
N TYR A 82 12.28 -8.31 -24.60
CA TYR A 82 12.64 -7.77 -23.29
C TYR A 82 11.52 -7.95 -22.26
N PRO A 83 11.82 -8.03 -20.95
CA PRO A 83 10.81 -8.25 -19.89
C PRO A 83 9.73 -7.17 -19.82
N TRP A 84 10.06 -5.94 -20.24
CA TRP A 84 9.17 -4.79 -20.27
C TRP A 84 8.31 -4.72 -21.54
N CYS A 85 8.51 -5.65 -22.48
CA CYS A 85 7.84 -5.61 -23.77
C CYS A 85 6.41 -6.14 -23.67
N THR A 86 5.47 -5.48 -24.33
CA THR A 86 4.04 -5.86 -24.33
C THR A 86 3.77 -7.29 -24.83
N GLY A 87 4.67 -7.82 -25.67
CA GLY A 87 4.61 -9.21 -26.14
C GLY A 87 4.79 -10.26 -25.05
N VAL A 88 5.52 -9.95 -23.97
CA VAL A 88 5.83 -10.90 -22.88
C VAL A 88 4.61 -11.19 -22.01
N SER A 89 3.69 -10.25 -21.86
CA SER A 89 2.47 -10.41 -21.07
C SER A 89 1.53 -11.49 -21.61
N ARG A 90 1.67 -11.86 -22.89
CA ARG A 90 0.89 -12.93 -23.54
C ARG A 90 1.50 -14.32 -23.34
N ILE A 91 2.71 -14.41 -22.81
CA ILE A 91 3.40 -15.68 -22.57
C ILE A 91 3.08 -16.12 -21.14
N SER A 92 2.49 -17.32 -21.00
CA SER A 92 2.21 -17.92 -19.69
C SER A 92 3.51 -18.20 -18.93
N ALA A 93 3.49 -18.13 -17.60
CA ALA A 93 4.68 -18.33 -16.77
C ALA A 93 5.36 -19.69 -17.02
N ALA A 94 4.57 -20.75 -17.27
CA ALA A 94 5.07 -22.09 -17.57
C ALA A 94 5.89 -22.18 -18.88
N ASN A 95 5.63 -21.26 -19.81
CA ASN A 95 6.26 -21.25 -21.14
C ASN A 95 7.36 -20.20 -21.27
N LYS A 96 7.75 -19.48 -20.21
CA LYS A 96 8.85 -18.51 -20.27
C LYS A 96 10.20 -19.21 -20.17
N ILE A 97 11.11 -18.85 -21.08
CA ILE A 97 12.55 -19.15 -21.01
C ILE A 97 13.28 -17.83 -20.93
N TRP A 98 14.30 -17.76 -20.09
CA TRP A 98 15.12 -16.57 -19.89
C TRP A 98 16.53 -16.80 -20.45
N PHE A 99 17.05 -15.84 -21.21
CA PHE A 99 18.38 -15.86 -21.79
C PHE A 99 19.21 -14.70 -21.28
N GLU A 100 20.44 -14.96 -20.88
CA GLU A 100 21.36 -13.95 -20.35
C GLU A 100 21.85 -12.94 -21.40
N SER A 101 21.76 -13.26 -22.70
CA SER A 101 22.24 -12.38 -23.78
C SER A 101 21.49 -12.61 -25.10
N GLU A 102 21.54 -11.62 -25.99
CA GLU A 102 20.99 -11.78 -27.35
C GLU A 102 21.72 -12.89 -28.14
N SER A 103 23.03 -13.04 -27.92
CA SER A 103 23.82 -14.07 -28.60
C SER A 103 23.37 -15.49 -28.21
N THR A 104 23.01 -15.72 -26.95
CA THR A 104 22.52 -17.01 -26.47
C THR A 104 21.13 -17.30 -27.04
N ALA A 105 20.23 -16.32 -27.05
CA ALA A 105 18.92 -16.47 -27.67
C ALA A 105 19.02 -16.77 -29.18
N ARG A 106 19.91 -16.08 -29.91
CA ARG A 106 20.09 -16.27 -31.35
C ARG A 106 20.73 -17.61 -31.69
N ARG A 107 21.73 -18.06 -30.91
CA ARG A 107 22.30 -19.42 -31.04
C ARG A 107 21.28 -20.52 -30.74
N ALA A 108 20.35 -20.26 -29.82
CA ALA A 108 19.23 -21.15 -29.54
C ALA A 108 18.14 -21.11 -30.64
N GLY A 109 18.32 -20.33 -31.71
CA GLY A 109 17.41 -20.27 -32.86
C GLY A 109 16.27 -19.26 -32.71
N TYR A 110 16.30 -18.39 -31.70
CA TYR A 110 15.27 -17.37 -31.49
C TYR A 110 15.60 -16.08 -32.24
N MET A 111 14.60 -15.54 -32.92
CA MET A 111 14.67 -14.27 -33.64
C MET A 111 14.29 -13.09 -32.74
N PRO A 112 14.79 -11.88 -33.02
CA PRO A 112 14.36 -10.69 -32.30
C PRO A 112 12.89 -10.34 -32.57
N ALA A 113 12.21 -9.85 -31.54
CA ALA A 113 10.84 -9.36 -31.68
C ALA A 113 10.77 -8.05 -32.49
N LYS A 114 10.06 -8.08 -33.62
CA LYS A 114 9.77 -6.90 -34.45
C LYS A 114 8.98 -5.82 -33.72
N ASN A 115 8.09 -6.22 -32.80
CA ASN A 115 7.21 -5.31 -32.07
C ASN A 115 7.86 -4.75 -30.79
N CYS A 116 9.14 -5.04 -30.54
CA CYS A 116 9.85 -4.59 -29.35
C CYS A 116 10.85 -3.51 -29.70
N LYS A 117 10.72 -2.32 -29.09
CA LYS A 117 11.65 -1.21 -29.30
C LYS A 117 13.05 -1.64 -28.88
N GLY A 118 14.03 -1.47 -29.76
CA GLY A 118 15.43 -1.84 -29.52
C GLY A 118 15.83 -3.28 -29.90
N LEU A 119 14.88 -4.14 -30.30
CA LEU A 119 15.18 -5.48 -30.86
C LEU A 119 14.85 -5.59 -32.35
N ALA A 120 13.97 -4.75 -32.87
CA ALA A 120 13.57 -4.82 -34.26
C ALA A 120 14.80 -4.76 -35.19
N PRO A 121 14.95 -5.69 -36.17
CA PRO A 121 15.97 -5.54 -37.19
C PRO A 121 15.68 -4.25 -37.94
N GLN A 122 16.68 -3.37 -37.99
CA GLN A 122 16.64 -2.14 -38.77
C GLN A 122 16.84 -2.45 -40.25
#